data_AF-A0A7W7CAF1-F1
#
_entry.id   AF-A0A7W7CAF1-F1
#
_cell.length_a   1.000
_cell.length_b   1.000
_cell.length_c   1.000
_cell.angle_alpha   90.00
_cell.angle_beta   90.00
_cell.angle_gamma   90.00
#
_symmetry.space_group_name_H-M   'P 1'
#
loop_
_entity.id
_entity.type
_entity.pdbx_description
1 polymer ?
#
loop_
_entity_poly.entity_id
_entity_poly.type
_entity_poly.pdbx_seq_one_letter_code
_entity_poly.pdbx_strand_id
1 'polypeptide(L)'
;MSRGDSQDLALRATRLTNLAGTLTVGTIEDSIRMAMTQLGPLTGDADRLADLAGAYRAAATELRDTGAELLAEYADNQPWQGKAAAEAATVISAEGRRLGEDAEILGATAALLAGHAERFAQARREHEELHQRLVDLGHKVSLLLPVLALDPGSALAFTGLVSDALTDSAALLDAVRSDADGLADGLRRMQDGGVAAARELTATTAAR
;
A
#
# COMPACT_ATOMS: atom_id res chain seq x y z
N MET A 1 -3.41 4.10 -8.00
CA MET A 1 -2.82 3.17 -8.98
C MET A 1 -3.92 2.72 -9.93
N SER A 2 -3.71 2.83 -11.24
CA SER A 2 -4.69 2.41 -12.25
C SER A 2 -4.71 0.88 -12.41
N ARG A 3 -5.78 0.30 -12.98
CA ARG A 3 -5.76 -1.13 -13.37
C ARG A 3 -4.61 -1.45 -14.34
N GLY A 4 -4.23 -0.48 -15.19
CA GLY A 4 -3.11 -0.62 -16.10
C GLY A 4 -1.78 -0.73 -15.36
N ASP A 5 -1.58 0.06 -14.31
CA ASP A 5 -0.36 0.05 -13.50
C ASP A 5 -0.22 -1.29 -12.75
N SER A 6 -1.32 -1.82 -12.19
CA SER A 6 -1.33 -3.13 -11.51
C SER A 6 -0.95 -4.27 -12.48
N GLN A 7 -1.50 -4.27 -13.69
CA GLN A 7 -1.17 -5.24 -14.73
C GLN A 7 0.27 -5.11 -15.20
N ASP A 8 0.78 -3.89 -15.35
CA ASP A 8 2.15 -3.64 -15.74
C ASP A 8 3.15 -4.12 -14.68
N LEU A 9 2.90 -3.87 -13.39
CA LEU A 9 3.70 -4.44 -12.29
C LEU A 9 3.73 -5.98 -12.34
N ALA A 10 2.56 -6.62 -12.55
CA ALA A 10 2.48 -8.08 -12.66
C ALA A 10 3.29 -8.62 -13.86
N LEU A 11 3.23 -7.94 -15.01
CA LEU A 11 3.98 -8.32 -16.20
C LEU A 11 5.49 -8.18 -15.98
N ARG A 12 5.94 -7.12 -15.32
CA ARG A 12 7.36 -6.90 -14.98
C ARG A 12 7.85 -7.94 -13.99
N ALA A 13 7.08 -8.24 -12.94
CA ALA A 13 7.39 -9.29 -11.97
C ALA A 13 7.56 -10.66 -12.67
N THR A 14 6.61 -11.02 -13.53
CA THR A 14 6.67 -12.27 -14.32
C THR A 14 7.92 -12.33 -15.21
N ARG A 15 8.29 -11.22 -15.85
CA ARG A 15 9.51 -11.17 -16.69
C ARG A 15 10.77 -11.35 -15.85
N LEU A 16 10.85 -10.76 -14.66
CA LEU A 16 11.98 -10.93 -13.75
C LEU A 16 12.11 -12.39 -13.29
N THR A 17 11.01 -13.05 -12.92
CA THR A 17 10.99 -14.48 -12.58
C THR A 17 11.47 -15.35 -13.74
N ASN A 18 11.03 -15.05 -14.97
CA ASN A 18 11.47 -15.78 -16.16
C ASN A 18 12.96 -15.57 -16.46
N LEU A 19 13.48 -14.35 -16.25
CA LEU A 19 14.92 -14.06 -16.38
C LEU A 19 15.73 -14.84 -15.34
N ALA A 20 15.26 -14.93 -14.10
CA ALA A 20 15.90 -15.73 -13.05
C ALA A 20 15.96 -17.22 -13.44
N GLY A 21 14.85 -17.76 -13.95
CA GLY A 21 14.75 -19.17 -14.35
C GLY A 21 15.54 -19.56 -15.61
N THR A 22 15.97 -18.59 -16.42
CA THR A 22 16.74 -18.81 -17.67
C THR A 22 18.17 -18.28 -17.60
N LEU A 23 18.61 -17.90 -16.40
CA LEU A 23 19.91 -17.27 -16.19
C LEU A 23 21.06 -18.26 -16.42
N THR A 24 22.04 -17.84 -17.22
CA THR A 24 23.29 -18.57 -17.44
C THR A 24 24.47 -17.59 -17.42
N VAL A 25 25.69 -18.09 -17.28
CA VAL A 25 26.90 -17.26 -17.37
C VAL A 25 26.99 -16.51 -18.71
N GLY A 26 26.48 -17.08 -19.79
CA GLY A 26 26.49 -16.43 -21.11
C GLY A 26 25.44 -15.32 -21.27
N THR A 27 24.40 -15.31 -20.43
CA THR A 27 23.27 -14.37 -20.53
C THR A 27 23.20 -13.38 -19.37
N ILE A 28 24.07 -13.53 -18.37
CA ILE A 28 23.97 -12.82 -17.08
C ILE A 28 24.04 -11.30 -17.21
N GLU A 29 24.89 -10.77 -18.08
CA GLU A 29 25.04 -9.32 -18.27
C GLU A 29 23.76 -8.72 -18.89
N ASP A 30 23.25 -9.38 -19.93
CA ASP A 30 22.01 -8.99 -20.58
C ASP A 30 20.81 -9.12 -19.64
N SER A 31 20.75 -10.19 -18.84
CA SER A 31 19.71 -10.39 -17.82
C SER A 31 19.71 -9.30 -16.77
N ILE A 32 20.87 -8.87 -16.27
CA ILE A 32 20.97 -7.74 -15.32
C ILE A 32 20.45 -6.46 -15.97
N ARG A 33 20.86 -6.18 -17.22
CA ARG A 33 20.42 -4.97 -17.96
C ARG A 33 18.90 -4.96 -18.18
N MET A 34 18.34 -6.10 -18.55
CA MET A 34 16.89 -6.28 -18.71
C MET A 34 16.17 -6.13 -17.37
N ALA A 35 16.72 -6.68 -16.30
CA ALA A 35 16.16 -6.60 -14.96
C ALA A 35 16.09 -5.17 -14.43
N MET A 36 17.16 -4.40 -14.61
CA MET A 36 17.18 -2.97 -14.30
C MET A 36 16.06 -2.21 -15.02
N THR A 37 15.80 -2.58 -16.27
CA THR A 37 14.69 -2.01 -17.06
C THR A 37 13.32 -2.44 -16.51
N GLN A 38 13.14 -3.70 -16.11
CA GLN A 38 11.87 -4.19 -15.57
C GLN A 38 11.59 -3.67 -14.16
N LEU A 39 12.61 -3.56 -13.31
CA LEU A 39 12.50 -3.02 -11.96
C LEU A 39 12.00 -1.57 -12.04
N GLY A 40 12.55 -0.78 -12.97
CA GLY A 40 12.05 0.57 -13.31
C GLY A 40 11.86 1.47 -12.07
N PRO A 41 11.20 2.63 -12.17
CA PRO A 41 10.78 3.37 -10.99
C PRO A 41 9.44 2.85 -10.46
N LEU A 42 9.27 2.80 -9.13
CA LEU A 42 7.95 2.67 -8.52
C LEU A 42 7.19 3.99 -8.63
N THR A 43 5.99 3.96 -9.20
CA THR A 43 5.15 5.14 -9.39
C THR A 43 4.26 5.38 -8.18
N GLY A 44 4.23 6.61 -7.67
CA GLY A 44 3.41 7.00 -6.52
C GLY A 44 4.14 7.92 -5.57
N ASP A 45 3.38 8.56 -4.68
CA ASP A 45 3.87 9.51 -3.70
C ASP A 45 3.35 9.11 -2.32
N ALA A 46 4.24 8.50 -1.52
CA ALA A 46 3.92 8.04 -0.18
C ALA A 46 3.57 9.20 0.75
N ASP A 47 4.24 10.34 0.58
CA ASP A 47 4.05 11.51 1.43
C ASP A 47 2.67 12.12 1.19
N ARG A 48 2.26 12.23 -0.09
CA ARG A 48 0.87 12.66 -0.41
C ARG A 48 -0.20 11.70 0.11
N LEU A 49 0.08 10.40 0.14
CA LEU A 49 -0.85 9.42 0.73
C LEU A 49 -0.93 9.58 2.26
N ALA A 50 0.19 9.85 2.92
CA ALA A 50 0.24 10.15 4.34
C ALA A 50 -0.48 11.46 4.68
N ASP A 51 -0.31 12.50 3.86
CA ASP A 51 -1.02 13.78 3.99
C ASP A 51 -2.53 13.58 3.84
N LEU A 52 -2.95 12.80 2.84
CA LEU A 52 -4.35 12.47 2.63
C LEU A 52 -4.92 11.70 3.83
N ALA A 53 -4.18 10.73 4.36
CA ALA A 53 -4.56 10.03 5.59
C ALA A 53 -4.70 11.00 6.78
N GLY A 54 -3.82 11.99 6.89
CA GLY A 54 -3.90 13.06 7.87
C GLY A 54 -5.19 13.89 7.74
N ALA A 55 -5.54 14.28 6.52
CA ALA A 55 -6.78 15.02 6.24
C ALA A 55 -8.03 14.22 6.62
N TYR A 56 -8.11 12.94 6.27
CA TYR A 56 -9.21 12.07 6.66
C TYR A 56 -9.32 11.90 8.17
N ARG A 57 -8.18 11.79 8.88
CA ARG A 57 -8.14 11.70 10.34
C ARG A 57 -8.64 12.98 11.01
N ALA A 58 -8.26 14.13 10.48
CA ALA A 58 -8.74 15.42 10.97
C ALA A 58 -10.26 15.56 10.78
N ALA A 59 -10.77 15.26 9.57
CA ALA A 59 -12.19 15.28 9.27
C ALA A 59 -13.00 14.29 10.14
N ALA A 60 -12.46 13.10 10.39
CA ALA A 60 -13.06 12.12 11.30
C ALA A 60 -13.18 12.66 12.74
N THR A 61 -12.19 13.43 13.20
CA THR A 61 -12.20 14.03 14.53
C THR A 61 -13.25 15.14 14.59
N GLU A 62 -13.25 16.03 13.61
CA GLU A 62 -14.22 17.14 13.53
C GLU A 62 -15.68 16.65 13.46
N LEU A 63 -15.98 15.62 12.67
CA LEU A 63 -17.33 15.05 12.61
C LEU A 63 -17.74 14.39 13.94
N ARG A 64 -16.81 13.73 14.62
CA ARG A 64 -17.08 13.11 15.92
C ARG A 64 -17.38 14.17 16.98
N ASP A 65 -16.58 15.23 17.02
CA ASP A 65 -16.73 16.33 17.97
C ASP A 65 -18.04 17.07 17.69
N THR A 66 -18.34 17.38 16.41
CA THR A 66 -19.62 17.98 16.00
C THR A 66 -20.82 17.13 16.38
N GLY A 67 -20.75 15.80 16.18
CA GLY A 67 -21.80 14.88 16.58
C GLY A 67 -22.00 14.83 18.10
N ALA A 68 -20.92 14.88 18.87
CA ALA A 68 -20.98 14.92 20.33
C ALA A 68 -21.54 16.25 20.85
N GLU A 69 -21.12 17.38 20.28
CA GLU A 69 -21.63 18.71 20.60
C GLU A 69 -23.13 18.82 20.31
N LEU A 70 -23.59 18.34 19.15
CA LEU A 70 -25.00 18.34 18.77
C LEU A 70 -25.87 17.56 19.78
N LEU A 71 -25.36 16.43 20.27
CA LEU A 71 -26.04 15.62 21.29
C LEU A 71 -26.03 16.29 22.67
N ALA A 72 -24.92 16.92 23.05
CA ALA A 72 -24.76 17.60 24.33
C ALA A 72 -25.60 18.89 24.42
N GLU A 73 -25.53 19.75 23.40
CA GLU A 73 -26.28 21.00 23.34
C GLU A 73 -27.79 20.75 23.47
N TYR A 74 -28.27 19.67 22.82
CA TYR A 74 -29.66 19.30 22.90
C TYR A 74 -30.06 18.71 24.26
N ALA A 75 -29.18 17.93 24.90
CA ALA A 75 -29.45 17.37 26.23
C ALA A 75 -29.51 18.46 27.32
N ASP A 76 -28.64 19.46 27.22
CA ASP A 76 -28.51 20.52 28.22
C ASP A 76 -29.54 21.66 28.04
N ASN A 77 -30.04 21.87 26.83
CA ASN A 77 -30.96 22.97 26.49
C ASN A 77 -32.33 22.48 26.01
N GLN A 78 -33.04 21.62 26.77
CA GLN A 78 -34.47 21.36 26.52
C GLN A 78 -35.39 22.29 27.34
N PRO A 79 -35.71 23.51 26.87
CA PRO A 79 -36.70 24.37 27.52
C PRO A 79 -38.15 24.00 27.20
N TRP A 80 -38.39 23.10 26.24
CA TRP A 80 -39.73 22.79 25.73
C TRP A 80 -40.05 21.29 25.76
N GLN A 81 -41.26 20.95 26.23
CA GLN A 81 -41.75 19.59 26.40
C GLN A 81 -42.91 19.28 25.44
N GLY A 82 -43.20 18.01 25.23
CA GLY A 82 -44.34 17.54 24.43
C GLY A 82 -43.93 16.81 23.15
N LYS A 83 -44.93 16.50 22.31
CA LYS A 83 -44.74 15.64 21.12
C LYS A 83 -43.71 16.20 20.13
N ALA A 84 -43.76 17.50 19.84
CA ALA A 84 -42.82 18.16 18.94
C ALA A 84 -41.38 18.12 19.45
N ALA A 85 -41.18 18.30 20.77
CA ALA A 85 -39.86 18.17 21.39
C ALA A 85 -39.33 16.73 21.30
N ALA A 86 -40.19 15.72 21.53
CA ALA A 86 -39.80 14.30 21.38
C ALA A 86 -39.43 13.93 19.93
N GLU A 87 -40.14 14.47 18.94
CA GLU A 87 -39.82 14.29 17.52
C GLU A 87 -38.48 14.96 17.17
N ALA A 88 -38.25 16.20 17.62
CA ALA A 88 -36.98 16.89 17.42
C ALA A 88 -35.80 16.13 18.07
N ALA A 89 -35.98 15.61 19.29
CA ALA A 89 -34.98 14.80 19.98
C ALA A 89 -34.58 13.57 19.17
N THR A 90 -35.56 12.93 18.54
CA THR A 90 -35.34 11.74 17.70
C THR A 90 -34.51 12.09 16.47
N VAL A 91 -34.82 13.19 15.78
CA VAL A 91 -34.09 13.64 14.58
C VAL A 91 -32.66 14.03 14.94
N ILE A 92 -32.47 14.83 16.00
CA ILE A 92 -31.15 15.29 16.43
C ILE A 92 -30.28 14.12 16.89
N SER A 93 -30.86 13.19 17.65
CA SER A 93 -30.14 11.98 18.08
C SER A 93 -29.75 11.09 16.90
N ALA A 94 -30.61 11.01 15.87
CA ALA A 94 -30.31 10.28 14.66
C ALA A 94 -29.17 10.93 13.87
N GLU A 95 -29.17 12.26 13.76
CA GLU A 95 -28.11 13.00 13.06
C GLU A 95 -26.77 12.92 13.81
N GLY A 96 -26.75 13.11 15.12
CA GLY A 96 -25.54 12.94 15.93
C GLY A 96 -24.95 11.54 15.82
N ARG A 97 -25.80 10.50 15.76
CA ARG A 97 -25.35 9.12 15.50
C ARG A 97 -24.77 8.96 14.10
N ARG A 98 -25.42 9.53 13.08
CA ARG A 98 -24.96 9.48 11.70
C ARG A 98 -23.58 10.15 11.54
N LEU A 99 -23.36 11.31 12.16
CA LEU A 99 -22.06 11.98 12.18
C LEU A 99 -20.97 11.09 12.82
N GLY A 100 -21.32 10.36 13.89
CA GLY A 100 -20.44 9.36 14.49
C GLY A 100 -20.10 8.19 13.55
N GLU A 101 -21.07 7.68 12.80
CA GLU A 101 -20.87 6.62 11.81
C GLU A 101 -20.00 7.10 10.64
N ASP A 102 -20.24 8.31 10.14
CA ASP A 102 -19.41 8.92 9.09
C ASP A 102 -17.98 9.15 9.58
N ALA A 103 -17.80 9.61 10.82
CA ALA A 103 -16.50 9.74 11.47
C ALA A 103 -15.74 8.40 11.56
N GLU A 104 -16.43 7.29 11.83
CA GLU A 104 -15.82 5.95 11.83
C GLU A 104 -15.34 5.53 10.43
N ILE A 105 -16.12 5.81 9.38
CA ILE A 105 -15.74 5.52 7.99
C ILE A 105 -14.51 6.34 7.59
N LEU A 106 -14.49 7.64 7.90
CA LEU A 106 -13.33 8.50 7.63
C LEU A 106 -12.09 8.05 8.43
N GLY A 107 -12.28 7.63 9.68
CA GLY A 107 -11.21 7.09 10.52
C GLY A 107 -10.61 5.80 9.97
N ALA A 108 -11.43 4.86 9.52
CA ALA A 108 -10.97 3.63 8.88
C ALA A 108 -10.27 3.92 7.54
N THR A 109 -10.78 4.87 6.76
CA THR A 109 -10.14 5.34 5.52
C THR A 109 -8.75 5.90 5.79
N ALA A 110 -8.61 6.75 6.82
CA ALA A 110 -7.33 7.29 7.24
C ALA A 110 -6.34 6.18 7.64
N ALA A 111 -6.79 5.17 8.38
CA ALA A 111 -5.95 4.05 8.80
C ALA A 111 -5.44 3.23 7.60
N LEU A 112 -6.32 2.92 6.64
CA LEU A 112 -5.94 2.19 5.42
C LEU A 112 -4.93 2.97 4.58
N LEU A 113 -5.16 4.26 4.37
CA LEU A 113 -4.26 5.12 3.60
C LEU A 113 -2.89 5.26 4.29
N ALA A 114 -2.87 5.45 5.60
CA ALA A 114 -1.61 5.54 6.36
C ALA A 114 -0.81 4.24 6.29
N GLY A 115 -1.47 3.09 6.47
CA GLY A 115 -0.80 1.79 6.36
C GLY A 115 -0.24 1.54 4.96
N HIS A 116 -0.97 1.94 3.91
CA HIS A 116 -0.48 1.85 2.53
C HIS A 116 0.71 2.80 2.29
N ALA A 117 0.66 4.03 2.78
CA ALA A 117 1.75 4.99 2.65
C ALA A 117 3.05 4.47 3.28
N GLU A 118 2.96 3.88 4.47
CA GLU A 118 4.11 3.27 5.16
C GLU A 118 4.72 2.10 4.38
N ARG A 119 3.87 1.16 3.93
CA ARG A 119 4.33 0.01 3.14
C ARG A 119 4.91 0.44 1.80
N PHE A 120 4.34 1.45 1.15
CA PHE A 120 4.88 1.99 -0.09
C PHE A 120 6.22 2.71 0.13
N ALA A 121 6.37 3.45 1.22
CA ALA A 121 7.64 4.06 1.59
C ALA A 121 8.73 3.01 1.88
N GLN A 122 8.36 1.89 2.53
CA GLN A 122 9.25 0.76 2.73
C GLN A 122 9.63 0.09 1.40
N ALA A 123 8.65 -0.19 0.53
CA ALA A 123 8.90 -0.75 -0.78
C ALA A 123 9.83 0.12 -1.64
N ARG A 124 9.76 1.46 -1.52
CA ARG A 124 10.70 2.37 -2.19
C ARG A 124 12.13 2.27 -1.66
N ARG A 125 12.33 1.98 -0.37
CA ARG A 125 13.67 1.74 0.18
C ARG A 125 14.23 0.42 -0.32
N GLU A 126 13.44 -0.65 -0.25
CA GLU A 126 13.81 -1.98 -0.76
C GLU A 126 14.10 -1.94 -2.27
N HIS A 127 13.33 -1.15 -3.01
CA HIS A 127 13.54 -0.90 -4.43
C HIS A 127 14.92 -0.30 -4.73
N GLU A 128 15.29 0.77 -4.01
CA GLU A 128 16.59 1.42 -4.16
C GLU A 128 17.74 0.48 -3.80
N GLU A 129 17.58 -0.29 -2.72
CA GLU A 129 18.56 -1.31 -2.30
C GLU A 129 18.75 -2.40 -3.38
N LEU A 130 17.66 -2.91 -3.96
CA LEU A 130 17.72 -3.90 -5.03
C LEU A 130 18.29 -3.30 -6.32
N HIS A 131 17.95 -2.06 -6.64
CA HIS A 131 18.53 -1.35 -7.78
C HIS A 131 20.05 -1.23 -7.63
N GLN A 132 20.53 -0.75 -6.49
CA GLN A 132 21.96 -0.64 -6.21
C GLN A 132 22.65 -2.02 -6.23
N ARG A 133 22.01 -3.06 -5.68
CA ARG A 133 22.52 -4.43 -5.72
C ARG A 133 22.68 -4.93 -7.16
N LEU A 134 21.72 -4.66 -8.04
CA LEU A 134 21.80 -5.02 -9.46
C LEU A 134 22.88 -4.22 -10.20
N VAL A 135 23.06 -2.93 -9.88
CA VAL A 135 24.17 -2.11 -10.39
C VAL A 135 25.52 -2.70 -9.99
N ASP A 136 25.69 -3.07 -8.73
CA ASP A 136 26.93 -3.64 -8.21
C ASP A 136 27.22 -5.00 -8.84
N LEU A 137 26.21 -5.84 -9.00
CA LEU A 137 26.31 -7.12 -9.71
C LEU A 137 26.66 -6.90 -11.19
N GLY A 138 26.08 -5.89 -11.83
CA GLY A 138 26.42 -5.49 -13.20
C GLY A 138 27.91 -5.12 -13.35
N HIS A 139 28.43 -4.30 -12.45
CA HIS A 139 29.86 -3.95 -12.46
C HIS A 139 30.75 -5.16 -12.19
N LYS A 140 30.38 -6.00 -11.22
CA LYS A 140 31.14 -7.23 -10.90
C LYS A 140 31.17 -8.19 -12.07
N VAL A 141 30.05 -8.36 -12.79
CA VAL A 141 30.01 -9.31 -13.90
C VAL A 141 30.89 -8.86 -15.05
N SER A 142 30.92 -7.57 -15.38
CA SER A 142 31.80 -7.02 -16.41
C SER A 142 33.29 -7.23 -16.09
N LEU A 143 33.67 -7.23 -14.80
CA LEU A 143 35.04 -7.48 -14.36
C LEU A 143 35.38 -8.97 -14.30
N LEU A 144 34.43 -9.80 -13.89
CA LEU A 144 34.65 -11.22 -13.57
C LEU A 144 34.33 -12.16 -14.72
N LEU A 145 33.66 -11.72 -15.78
CA LEU A 145 33.22 -12.59 -16.89
C LEU A 145 34.32 -13.52 -17.43
N PRO A 146 35.57 -13.06 -17.67
CA PRO A 146 36.64 -13.94 -18.15
C PRO A 146 37.02 -15.03 -17.15
N VAL A 147 36.90 -14.75 -15.85
CA VAL A 147 37.23 -15.69 -14.76
C VAL A 147 36.07 -16.67 -14.53
N LEU A 148 34.83 -16.19 -14.57
CA LEU A 148 33.64 -17.02 -14.43
C LEU A 148 33.55 -18.07 -15.56
N ALA A 149 34.05 -17.74 -16.76
CA ALA A 149 34.13 -18.69 -17.87
C ALA A 149 35.12 -19.85 -17.63
N LEU A 150 36.07 -19.68 -16.71
CA LEU A 150 37.14 -20.65 -16.43
C LEU A 150 36.88 -21.48 -15.17
N ASP A 151 36.03 -21.00 -14.25
CA ASP A 151 35.67 -21.69 -13.02
C ASP A 151 34.14 -21.88 -12.89
N PRO A 152 33.64 -23.11 -13.15
CA PRO A 152 32.22 -23.45 -13.01
C PRO A 152 31.65 -23.20 -11.61
N GLY A 153 32.46 -23.32 -10.55
CA GLY A 153 32.02 -23.10 -9.17
C GLY A 153 31.71 -21.64 -8.90
N SER A 154 32.64 -20.74 -9.23
CA SER A 154 32.44 -19.29 -9.14
C SER A 154 31.32 -18.81 -10.07
N ALA A 155 31.22 -19.37 -11.27
CA ALA A 155 30.11 -19.13 -12.19
C ALA A 155 28.75 -19.43 -11.56
N LEU A 156 28.59 -20.63 -10.98
CA LEU A 156 27.35 -21.04 -10.33
C LEU A 156 26.98 -20.10 -9.18
N ALA A 157 27.94 -19.81 -8.30
CA ALA A 157 27.73 -18.92 -7.16
C ALA A 157 27.30 -17.51 -7.59
N PHE A 158 27.96 -16.95 -8.61
CA PHE A 158 27.64 -15.63 -9.11
C PHE A 158 26.28 -15.59 -9.83
N THR A 159 25.95 -16.61 -10.63
CA THR A 159 24.60 -16.75 -11.21
C THR A 159 23.52 -16.87 -10.14
N GLY A 160 23.80 -17.56 -9.02
CA GLY A 160 22.90 -17.63 -7.87
C GLY A 160 22.60 -16.24 -7.28
N LEU A 161 23.64 -15.44 -7.03
CA LEU A 161 23.48 -14.08 -6.49
C LEU A 161 22.61 -13.17 -7.36
N VAL A 162 22.75 -13.29 -8.69
CA VAL A 162 21.93 -12.53 -9.64
C VAL A 162 20.51 -13.09 -9.67
N SER A 163 20.33 -14.42 -9.74
CA SER A 163 19.01 -15.06 -9.69
C SER A 163 18.21 -14.66 -8.45
N ASP A 164 18.87 -14.60 -7.28
CA ASP A 164 18.25 -14.14 -6.03
C ASP A 164 17.81 -12.69 -6.14
N ALA A 165 18.67 -11.79 -6.63
CA ALA A 165 18.31 -10.38 -6.81
C ALA A 165 17.13 -10.18 -7.78
N LEU A 166 17.03 -11.01 -8.83
CA LEU A 166 15.90 -11.00 -9.76
C LEU A 166 14.60 -11.49 -9.10
N THR A 167 14.70 -12.55 -8.32
CA THR A 167 13.57 -13.11 -7.56
C THR A 167 13.08 -12.12 -6.50
N ASP A 168 13.99 -11.48 -5.76
CA ASP A 168 13.69 -10.45 -4.77
C ASP A 168 13.00 -9.25 -5.44
N SER A 169 13.50 -8.83 -6.62
CA SER A 169 12.89 -7.76 -7.42
C SER A 169 11.47 -8.11 -7.87
N ALA A 170 11.24 -9.35 -8.33
CA ALA A 170 9.90 -9.80 -8.71
C ALA A 170 8.94 -9.81 -7.52
N ALA A 171 9.39 -10.32 -6.38
CA ALA A 171 8.62 -10.38 -5.14
C ALA A 171 8.23 -8.98 -4.65
N LEU A 172 9.15 -8.01 -4.74
CA LEU A 172 8.87 -6.61 -4.40
C LEU A 172 7.77 -6.02 -5.28
N LEU A 173 7.84 -6.21 -6.61
CA LEU A 173 6.81 -5.69 -7.52
C LEU A 173 5.43 -6.31 -7.24
N ASP A 174 5.38 -7.62 -6.93
CA ASP A 174 4.14 -8.28 -6.53
C ASP A 174 3.62 -7.81 -5.18
N ALA A 175 4.49 -7.51 -4.22
CA ALA A 175 4.10 -6.95 -2.93
C ALA A 175 3.47 -5.56 -3.09
N VAL A 176 4.10 -4.67 -3.86
CA VAL A 176 3.57 -3.33 -4.18
C VAL A 176 2.20 -3.43 -4.86
N ARG A 177 2.09 -4.34 -5.84
CA ARG A 177 0.82 -4.59 -6.55
C ARG A 177 -0.27 -5.07 -5.60
N SER A 178 0.02 -6.12 -4.83
CA SER A 178 -0.93 -6.72 -3.90
C SER A 178 -1.40 -5.74 -2.83
N ASP A 179 -0.52 -4.87 -2.36
CA ASP A 179 -0.87 -3.85 -1.38
C ASP A 179 -1.82 -2.79 -1.95
N ALA A 180 -1.55 -2.30 -3.17
CA ALA A 180 -2.40 -1.34 -3.84
C ALA A 180 -3.77 -1.94 -4.25
N ASP A 181 -3.80 -3.20 -4.69
CA ASP A 181 -5.05 -3.93 -4.95
C ASP A 181 -5.85 -4.09 -3.65
N GLY A 182 -5.18 -4.44 -2.54
CA GLY A 182 -5.77 -4.56 -1.21
C GLY A 182 -6.35 -3.24 -0.68
N LEU A 183 -5.66 -2.11 -0.89
CA LEU A 183 -6.19 -0.78 -0.57
C LEU A 183 -7.46 -0.50 -1.38
N ALA A 184 -7.44 -0.74 -2.69
CA ALA A 184 -8.59 -0.49 -3.56
C ALA A 184 -9.81 -1.34 -3.16
N ASP A 185 -9.59 -2.60 -2.78
CA ASP A 185 -10.65 -3.47 -2.28
C ASP A 185 -11.18 -3.03 -0.91
N GLY A 186 -10.29 -2.61 0.00
CA GLY A 186 -10.69 -2.05 1.30
C GLY A 186 -11.57 -0.80 1.16
N LEU A 187 -11.19 0.11 0.27
CA LEU A 187 -11.98 1.32 -0.03
C LEU A 187 -13.35 0.97 -0.64
N ARG A 188 -13.43 0.02 -1.58
CA ARG A 188 -14.71 -0.45 -2.15
C ARG A 188 -15.61 -1.09 -1.09
N ARG A 189 -15.04 -1.93 -0.22
CA ARG A 189 -15.81 -2.54 0.87
C ARG A 189 -16.40 -1.51 1.82
N MET A 190 -15.67 -0.45 2.13
CA MET A 190 -16.21 0.65 2.94
C MET A 190 -17.28 1.45 2.19
N GLN A 191 -17.12 1.66 0.89
CA GLN A 191 -18.13 2.31 0.07
C GLN A 191 -19.44 1.52 0.02
N ASP A 192 -19.36 0.19 -0.09
CA ASP A 192 -20.55 -0.68 -0.22
C ASP A 192 -21.15 -1.07 1.15
N GLY A 193 -20.31 -1.26 2.17
CA GLY A 193 -20.68 -1.78 3.49
C GLY A 193 -20.74 -0.73 4.61
N GLY A 194 -20.37 0.52 4.34
CA GLY A 194 -20.43 1.63 5.28
C GLY A 194 -19.69 1.37 6.60
N VAL A 195 -20.33 1.75 7.71
CA VAL A 195 -19.73 1.66 9.05
C VAL A 195 -19.43 0.22 9.50
N ALA A 196 -20.24 -0.75 9.07
CA ALA A 196 -20.02 -2.16 9.42
C ALA A 196 -18.69 -2.67 8.83
N ALA A 197 -18.43 -2.37 7.56
CA ALA A 197 -17.18 -2.70 6.90
C ALA A 197 -15.99 -1.94 7.50
N ALA A 198 -16.17 -0.65 7.84
CA ALA A 198 -15.14 0.14 8.51
C ALA A 198 -14.69 -0.48 9.85
N ARG A 199 -15.64 -0.95 10.67
CA ARG A 199 -15.36 -1.63 11.94
C ARG A 199 -14.62 -2.96 11.74
N GLU A 200 -15.05 -3.77 10.77
CA GLU A 200 -14.40 -5.05 10.45
C GLU A 200 -12.93 -4.86 10.02
N LEU A 201 -12.69 -3.89 9.13
CA LEU A 201 -11.35 -3.57 8.64
C LEU A 201 -10.44 -3.05 9.76
N THR A 202 -10.98 -2.20 10.63
CA THR A 202 -10.23 -1.67 11.78
C THR A 202 -9.87 -2.78 12.78
N ALA A 203 -10.82 -3.68 13.08
CA ALA A 203 -10.58 -4.82 13.96
C ALA A 203 -9.53 -5.79 13.39
N THR A 204 -9.54 -6.03 12.08
CA THR A 204 -8.55 -6.87 11.41
C THR A 204 -7.15 -6.24 11.46
N THR A 205 -7.08 -4.91 11.36
CA THR A 205 -5.81 -4.18 11.40
C THR A 205 -5.22 -4.16 12.81
N ALA A 206 -6.04 -4.06 13.85
CA ALA A 206 -5.61 -4.08 15.25
C ALA A 206 -5.14 -5.47 15.74
N ALA A 207 -5.49 -6.54 15.02
CA ALA A 207 -5.10 -7.92 15.37
C ALA A 207 -3.78 -8.38 14.74
N ARG A 208 -3.17 -7.55 13.89
CA ARG A 208 -1.86 -7.79 13.25
C ARG A 208 -0.76 -7.05 13.98
#